data_AF-A0A3M2CE98-F1
#
_entry.id   AF-A0A3M2CE98-F1
#
_cell.length_a   1.000
_cell.length_b   1.000
_cell.length_c   1.000
_cell.angle_alpha   90.00
_cell.angle_beta   90.00
_cell.angle_gamma   90.00
#
_symmetry.space_group_name_H-M   'P 1'
#
loop_
_entity.id
_entity.type
_entity.pdbx_description
1 polymer ?
#
loop_
_entity_poly.entity_id
_entity_poly.type
_entity_poly.pdbx_seq_one_letter_code
_entity_poly.pdbx_strand_id
1 'polypeptide(L)'
;MRWLLTLRRDVDRQDLDARLADWGCRPSDDAEPIPLGEDEQVLAVEGPDDLPDRTRDEELVREVFPDSEMSYFDPGGSGRPPG
;
A
#
# COMPACT_ATOMS: atom_id res chain seq x y z
N MET A 1 0.92 -4.93 -11.29
CA MET A 1 1.53 -3.69 -10.73
C MET A 1 1.71 -3.86 -9.24
N ARG A 2 2.68 -3.16 -8.64
CA ARG A 2 2.85 -3.14 -7.19
C ARG A 2 2.01 -2.02 -6.58
N TRP A 3 1.40 -2.31 -5.44
CA TRP A 3 0.48 -1.44 -4.71
C TRP A 3 0.77 -1.48 -3.22
N LEU A 4 0.51 -0.38 -2.54
CA LEU A 4 0.47 -0.27 -1.08
C LEU A 4 -1.00 -0.15 -0.66
N LEU A 5 -1.47 -1.14 0.10
CA LEU A 5 -2.83 -1.15 0.66
C LEU A 5 -2.77 -0.71 2.12
N THR A 6 -3.43 0.39 2.46
CA THR A 6 -3.71 0.75 3.85
C THR A 6 -4.97 0.02 4.29
N LEU A 7 -4.83 -0.85 5.28
CA LEU A 7 -5.85 -1.75 5.77
C LEU A 7 -6.12 -1.51 7.26
N ARG A 8 -7.31 -1.88 7.72
CA ARG A 8 -7.57 -2.01 9.16
C ARG A 8 -6.70 -3.12 9.76
N ARG A 9 -6.16 -2.86 10.95
CA ARG A 9 -5.27 -3.80 11.66
C ARG A 9 -6.00 -4.99 12.29
N ASP A 10 -7.31 -4.86 12.54
CA ASP A 10 -8.15 -5.90 13.15
C ASP A 10 -8.50 -7.05 12.17
N VAL A 11 -8.05 -6.97 10.92
CA VAL A 11 -8.29 -8.02 9.92
C VAL A 11 -7.40 -9.23 10.18
N ASP A 12 -8.03 -10.40 10.25
CA ASP A 12 -7.35 -11.69 10.32
C ASP A 12 -6.55 -11.96 9.02
N ARG A 13 -5.37 -12.56 9.17
CA ARG A 13 -4.44 -12.79 8.05
C ARG A 13 -5.00 -13.78 7.02
N GLN A 14 -5.78 -14.77 7.43
CA GLN A 14 -6.38 -15.75 6.55
C GLN A 14 -7.52 -15.12 5.73
N ASP A 15 -8.31 -14.26 6.38
CA ASP A 15 -9.35 -13.47 5.71
C ASP A 15 -8.74 -12.50 4.70
N LEU A 16 -7.61 -11.86 5.06
CA LEU A 16 -6.88 -10.96 4.17
C LEU A 16 -6.39 -11.68 2.92
N ASP A 17 -5.77 -12.85 3.07
CA ASP A 17 -5.26 -13.61 1.92
C ASP A 17 -6.37 -14.01 0.95
N ALA A 18 -7.53 -14.43 1.48
CA ALA A 18 -8.70 -14.76 0.68
C ALA A 18 -9.23 -13.53 -0.10
N ARG A 19 -9.29 -12.35 0.53
CA ARG A 19 -9.73 -11.11 -0.11
C ARG A 19 -8.71 -10.61 -1.15
N LEU A 20 -7.42 -10.70 -0.86
CA LEU A 20 -6.38 -10.40 -1.83
C LEU A 20 -6.55 -11.28 -3.07
N ALA A 21 -6.76 -12.59 -2.88
CA ALA A 21 -7.01 -13.50 -4.00
C ALA A 21 -8.27 -13.13 -4.79
N ASP A 22 -9.36 -12.74 -4.12
CA ASP A 22 -10.61 -12.28 -4.76
C ASP A 22 -10.39 -11.02 -5.62
N TRP A 23 -9.61 -10.07 -5.12
CA TRP A 23 -9.24 -8.85 -5.85
C TRP A 23 -8.22 -9.09 -6.97
N GLY A 24 -7.68 -10.31 -7.10
CA GLY A 24 -6.62 -10.64 -8.06
C GLY A 24 -5.24 -10.17 -7.62
N CYS A 25 -5.06 -9.94 -6.32
CA CYS A 25 -3.82 -9.54 -5.68
C CYS A 25 -3.07 -10.71 -5.05
N ARG A 26 -1.77 -10.53 -4.85
CA ARG A 26 -0.92 -11.40 -4.04
C ARG A 26 -0.01 -10.54 -3.16
N PRO A 27 0.28 -10.92 -1.91
CA PRO A 27 1.34 -10.29 -1.14
C PRO A 27 2.66 -10.37 -1.92
N SER A 28 3.46 -9.31 -1.92
CA SER A 28 4.84 -9.43 -2.43
C SER A 28 5.63 -10.40 -1.54
N ASP A 29 6.54 -11.20 -2.13
CA ASP A 29 7.24 -12.32 -1.48
C ASP A 29 7.99 -11.99 -0.16
N ASP A 30 8.18 -10.71 0.18
CA ASP A 30 8.84 -10.22 1.42
C ASP A 30 8.01 -9.16 2.18
N ALA A 31 6.74 -8.96 1.81
CA ALA A 31 5.91 -7.90 2.38
C ALA A 31 5.19 -8.36 3.66
N GLU A 32 5.81 -8.07 4.81
CA GLU A 32 5.10 -8.06 6.09
C GLU A 32 4.23 -6.80 6.22
N PRO A 33 3.04 -6.89 6.85
CA PRO A 33 2.24 -5.72 7.16
C PRO A 33 3.00 -4.77 8.09
N ILE A 34 3.17 -3.51 7.67
CA ILE A 34 3.82 -2.48 8.46
C ILE A 34 2.74 -1.71 9.23
N PRO A 35 2.73 -1.73 10.56
CA PRO A 35 1.77 -0.94 11.33
C PRO A 35 2.07 0.55 11.15
N LEU A 36 1.07 1.34 10.73
CA LEU A 36 1.15 2.80 10.69
C LEU A 36 0.63 3.44 11.99
N GLY A 37 -0.27 2.75 12.69
CA GLY A 37 -0.89 3.25 13.91
C GLY A 37 -1.53 2.14 14.76
N GLU A 38 -2.41 2.54 15.67
CA GLU A 38 -3.12 1.61 16.56
C GLU A 38 -4.09 0.72 15.76
N ASP A 39 -4.78 1.29 14.77
CA ASP A 39 -5.84 0.63 14.00
C ASP A 39 -5.52 0.38 12.51
N GLU A 40 -4.32 0.76 12.05
CA GLU A 40 -3.97 0.79 10.63
C GLU A 40 -2.63 0.10 10.34
N GLN A 41 -2.59 -0.62 9.22
CA GLN A 41 -1.41 -1.29 8.70
C GLN A 41 -1.31 -1.13 7.19
N VAL A 42 -0.10 -1.14 6.65
CA VAL A 42 0.16 -1.12 5.21
C VAL A 42 0.71 -2.46 4.76
N LEU A 43 0.17 -2.98 3.66
CA LEU A 43 0.67 -4.19 3.02
C LEU A 43 1.02 -3.90 1.56
N ALA A 44 2.23 -4.28 1.16
CA ALA A 44 2.63 -4.26 -0.25
C ALA A 44 2.09 -5.51 -0.96
N VAL A 45 1.41 -5.30 -2.08
CA VAL A 45 0.78 -6.35 -2.89
C VAL A 45 1.05 -6.14 -4.36
N GLU A 46 1.04 -7.22 -5.12
CA GLU A 46 1.02 -7.21 -6.57
C GLU A 46 -0.39 -7.50 -7.06
N GLY A 47 -0.93 -6.64 -7.91
CA GLY A 47 -2.31 -6.73 -8.38
C GLY A 47 -2.57 -6.07 -9.73
N PRO A 48 -3.84 -6.10 -10.19
CA PRO A 48 -4.26 -5.49 -11.44
C PRO A 48 -4.19 -3.95 -11.37
N ASP A 49 -4.32 -3.28 -12.53
CA ASP A 49 -4.29 -1.82 -12.59
C ASP A 49 -5.57 -1.16 -12.05
N ASP A 50 -6.69 -1.86 -12.13
CA ASP A 50 -7.99 -1.48 -11.60
C ASP A 50 -8.20 -1.83 -10.10
N LEU A 51 -7.13 -2.14 -9.36
CA LEU A 51 -7.21 -2.47 -7.93
C LEU A 51 -7.92 -1.40 -7.08
N PRO A 52 -7.65 -0.09 -7.25
CA PRO A 52 -8.35 0.94 -6.48
C PRO A 52 -9.87 0.93 -6.69
N ASP A 53 -10.33 0.60 -7.90
CA ASP A 53 -11.76 0.51 -8.22
C ASP A 53 -12.40 -0.74 -7.59
N ARG A 54 -11.68 -1.88 -7.57
CA ARG A 54 -12.15 -3.13 -6.95
C ARG A 54 -12.31 -3.06 -5.44
N THR A 55 -11.48 -2.24 -4.80
CA THR A 55 -11.39 -2.15 -3.34
C THR A 55 -12.10 -0.92 -2.78
N ARG A 56 -12.72 -0.11 -3.64
CA ARG A 56 -13.34 1.16 -3.26
C ARG A 56 -14.48 1.03 -2.26
N ASP A 57 -15.28 -0.02 -2.38
CA ASP A 57 -16.44 -0.28 -1.52
C ASP A 57 -16.12 -1.23 -0.34
N GLU A 58 -14.84 -1.60 -0.19
CA GLU A 58 -14.39 -2.53 0.83
C GLU A 58 -14.10 -1.82 2.16
N GLU A 59 -14.87 -2.13 3.20
CA GLU A 59 -14.73 -1.49 4.52
C GLU A 59 -13.34 -1.72 5.17
N LEU A 60 -12.64 -2.79 4.78
CA LEU A 60 -11.31 -3.05 5.30
C LEU A 60 -10.21 -2.19 4.67
N VAL A 61 -10.44 -1.67 3.46
CA VAL A 61 -9.47 -0.89 2.70
C VAL A 61 -9.70 0.58 2.98
N ARG A 62 -8.71 1.23 3.57
CA ARG A 62 -8.75 2.67 3.82
C ARG A 62 -8.28 3.43 2.60
N GLU A 63 -7.13 3.02 2.07
CA GLU A 63 -6.47 3.70 0.97
C GLU A 63 -5.66 2.71 0.12
N VAL A 64 -5.53 3.02 -1.17
CA VAL A 64 -4.74 2.25 -2.14
C VAL A 64 -3.82 3.20 -2.88
N PHE A 65 -2.51 2.97 -2.78
CA PHE A 65 -1.50 3.76 -3.48
C PHE A 65 -0.68 2.90 -4.42
N PRO A 66 -0.37 3.36 -5.64
CA PRO A 66 0.60 2.66 -6.47
C PRO A 66 1.96 2.68 -5.75
N ASP A 67 2.62 1.53 -5.66
CA ASP A 67 4.00 1.40 -5.17
C ASP A 67 4.96 1.86 -6.28
N SER A 68 4.74 3.08 -6.76
CA SER A 68 5.76 3.79 -7.53
C SER A 68 6.76 4.28 -6.50
N GLU A 69 8.04 3.94 -6.68
CA GLU A 69 9.14 4.53 -5.91
C GLU A 69 8.79 6.00 -5.68
N MET A 70 8.47 6.37 -4.43
CA MET A 70 8.35 7.76 -4.05
C MET A 70 9.65 8.37 -4.53
N SER A 71 9.60 9.12 -5.63
CA SER A 71 10.69 10.02 -5.99
C SER A 71 10.80 10.92 -4.78
N TYR A 72 11.79 10.60 -3.94
CA TYR A 72 12.10 11.29 -2.72
C TYR A 72 11.96 12.77 -3.04
N PHE A 73 10.99 13.43 -2.42
CA PHE A 73 11.00 14.87 -2.40
C PHE A 73 12.30 15.22 -1.69
N ASP A 74 13.28 15.74 -2.43
CA ASP A 74 14.52 16.26 -1.90
C ASP A 74 14.21 17.70 -1.43
N PRO A 75 14.02 17.99 -0.13
CA PRO A 75 14.10 19.37 0.35
C PRO A 75 15.56 19.85 0.41
N GLY A 76 16.52 19.09 -0.12
CA GLY A 76 17.94 19.36 -0.20
C GLY A 76 18.31 20.32 -1.33
N GLY A 77 17.64 21.46 -1.40
CA GLY A 77 18.08 22.63 -2.17
C GLY A 77 19.36 23.25 -1.60
N SER A 78 20.45 22.48 -1.55
CA SER A 78 21.81 22.99 -1.33
C SER A 78 22.34 23.54 -2.65
N GLY A 79 21.91 24.75 -3.00
CA GLY A 79 22.48 25.55 -4.08
C GLY A 79 22.92 26.90 -3.53
N ARG A 80 24.12 27.00 -2.96
CA ARG A 80 24.82 28.29 -2.78
C ARG A 80 25.03 28.90 -4.17
N PRO A 81 24.59 30.14 -4.46
CA PRO A 81 25.17 30.90 -5.53
C PRO A 81 26.50 31.54 -5.04
N PRO A 82 27.58 31.51 -5.83
CA PRO A 82 28.69 32.42 -5.63
C PRO A 82 28.31 33.83 -6.14
N GLY A 83 28.53 34.84 -5.31
CA GLY A 83 28.36 36.26 -5.65
C GLY A 83 29.00 37.14 -4.60
#